data_AF-A0A511MQB0-F1
#
_entry.id   AF-A0A511MQB0-F1
#
_cell.length_a   1.000
_cell.length_b   1.000
_cell.length_c   1.000
_cell.angle_alpha   90.00
_cell.angle_beta   90.00
_cell.angle_gamma   90.00
#
_symmetry.space_group_name_H-M   'P 1'
#
loop_
_entity.id
_entity.type
_entity.pdbx_description
1 polymer ?
#
loop_
_entity_poly.entity_id
_entity_poly.type
_entity_poly.pdbx_seq_one_letter_code
_entity_poly.pdbx_strand_id
1 'polypeptide(L)'
;MAVPDTGQGTARQLYAAATGASGDRPFELATDVAENLAAACDQLVEDLHRAMATGQLVTEVTGFPNLPSGQGLTRGFSGKGRQYLDTLAAFQETALLFKAAYLAAGKKFADAEAAHKAALDLVAEHLEAR
;
A
#
# COMPACT_ATOMS: atom_id res chain seq x y z
N MET A 1 8.01 12.15 -9.66
CA MET A 1 7.71 12.77 -8.35
C MET A 1 7.68 11.64 -7.34
N ALA A 2 8.24 11.82 -6.14
CA ALA A 2 8.13 10.80 -5.11
C ALA A 2 6.67 10.65 -4.68
N VAL A 3 6.19 9.42 -4.48
CA VAL A 3 4.89 9.19 -3.86
C VAL A 3 4.97 9.72 -2.42
N PRO A 4 4.02 10.56 -1.97
CA PRO A 4 3.99 11.02 -0.59
C PRO A 4 3.73 9.85 0.37
N ASP A 5 4.09 10.02 1.65
CA ASP A 5 3.65 9.09 2.69
C ASP A 5 2.11 9.08 2.74
N THR A 6 1.52 7.93 2.49
CA THR A 6 0.07 7.70 2.45
C THR A 6 -0.46 7.14 3.78
N GLY A 7 0.41 7.05 4.80
CA GLY A 7 0.11 6.48 6.11
C GLY A 7 1.14 5.46 6.58
N GLN A 8 2.18 5.15 5.78
CA GLN A 8 3.19 4.17 6.15
C GLN A 8 3.90 4.53 7.47
N GLY A 9 4.26 5.80 7.66
CA GLY A 9 4.89 6.27 8.89
C GLY A 9 4.02 6.02 10.12
N THR A 10 2.73 6.36 10.03
CA THR A 10 1.75 6.14 11.10
C THR A 10 1.54 4.66 11.40
N ALA A 11 1.42 3.82 10.36
CA ALA A 11 1.22 2.38 10.52
C ALA A 11 2.42 1.72 11.21
N ARG A 12 3.66 2.12 10.85
CA ARG A 12 4.89 1.64 11.51
C ARG A 12 4.95 2.04 12.98
N GLN A 13 4.56 3.28 13.32
CA GLN A 13 4.49 3.74 14.71
C GLN A 13 3.47 2.95 15.51
N LEU A 14 2.28 2.70 14.95
CA LEU A 14 1.26 1.87 15.61
C LEU A 14 1.73 0.44 15.82
N TYR A 15 2.42 -0.16 14.85
CA TYR A 15 3.01 -1.49 14.99
C TYR A 15 4.06 -1.54 16.12
N ALA A 16 4.94 -0.53 16.19
CA ALA A 16 5.92 -0.40 17.27
C ALA A 16 5.26 -0.22 18.65
N ALA A 17 4.17 0.55 18.73
CA ALA A 17 3.38 0.71 19.95
C ALA A 17 2.67 -0.60 20.35
N ALA A 18 2.15 -1.36 19.38
CA ALA A 18 1.46 -2.63 19.63
C ALA A 18 2.41 -3.75 20.09
N THR A 19 3.65 -3.75 19.59
CA THR A 19 4.69 -4.72 19.96
C THR A 19 5.46 -4.34 21.23
N GLY A 20 5.17 -3.16 21.81
CA GLY A 20 5.85 -2.65 23.00
C GLY A 20 7.26 -2.10 22.75
N ALA A 21 7.68 -1.97 21.48
CA ALA A 21 8.97 -1.42 21.11
C ALA A 21 9.11 0.10 21.39
N SER A 22 7.99 0.80 21.61
CA SER A 22 7.96 2.26 21.81
C SER A 22 8.25 2.72 23.25
N GLY A 23 8.45 1.81 24.21
CA GLY A 23 8.74 2.14 25.62
C GLY A 23 7.57 2.63 26.47
N ASP A 24 6.44 3.01 25.85
CA ASP A 24 5.17 3.35 26.50
C ASP A 24 4.27 2.12 26.71
N ARG A 25 3.11 2.32 27.38
CA ARG A 25 2.10 1.26 27.51
C ARG A 25 1.71 0.74 26.12
N PRO A 26 1.74 -0.58 25.88
CA PRO A 26 1.43 -1.14 24.57
C PRO A 26 0.04 -0.71 24.08
N PHE A 27 -0.06 -0.43 22.78
CA PHE A 27 -1.35 -0.29 22.13
C PHE A 27 -2.02 -1.66 22.03
N GLU A 28 -3.12 -1.84 22.77
CA GLU A 28 -3.86 -3.10 22.80
C GLU A 28 -5.28 -2.92 22.26
N LEU A 29 -5.74 -3.93 21.54
CA LEU A 29 -7.11 -4.05 21.04
C LEU A 29 -7.73 -5.35 21.56
N ALA A 30 -9.05 -5.36 21.71
CA ALA A 30 -9.77 -6.62 21.85
C ALA A 30 -9.56 -7.46 20.59
N THR A 31 -9.39 -8.77 20.75
CA THR A 31 -9.03 -9.69 19.66
C THR A 31 -10.03 -9.64 18.50
N ASP A 32 -11.32 -9.60 18.80
CA ASP A 32 -12.39 -9.49 17.81
C ASP A 32 -12.34 -8.18 17.03
N VAL A 33 -12.02 -7.06 17.70
CA VAL A 33 -11.82 -5.77 17.06
C VAL A 33 -10.61 -5.80 16.14
N ALA A 34 -9.49 -6.37 16.58
CA ALA A 34 -8.28 -6.52 15.79
C ALA A 34 -8.51 -7.36 14.53
N GLU A 35 -9.23 -8.49 14.65
CA GLU A 35 -9.57 -9.37 13.53
C GLU A 35 -10.49 -8.68 12.52
N ASN A 36 -11.50 -7.94 12.98
CA ASN A 36 -12.39 -7.19 12.10
C ASN A 36 -11.67 -6.06 11.34
N LEU A 37 -10.76 -5.34 12.01
CA LEU A 37 -9.94 -4.32 11.36
C LEU A 37 -8.96 -4.93 10.36
N ALA A 38 -8.35 -6.06 10.70
CA ALA A 38 -7.48 -6.80 9.78
C ALA A 38 -8.25 -7.27 8.53
N ALA A 39 -9.48 -7.77 8.69
CA ALA A 39 -10.32 -8.16 7.56
C ALA A 39 -10.72 -6.96 6.67
N ALA A 40 -10.95 -5.79 7.25
CA ALA A 40 -11.18 -4.57 6.49
C ALA A 40 -9.94 -4.15 5.68
N CYS A 41 -8.74 -4.29 6.25
CA CYS A 41 -7.49 -4.08 5.52
C CYS A 41 -7.34 -5.08 4.36
N ASP A 42 -7.71 -6.35 4.53
CA ASP A 42 -7.67 -7.33 3.45
C ASP A 42 -8.60 -6.95 2.29
N GLN A 43 -9.83 -6.52 2.59
CA GLN A 43 -10.74 -6.03 1.55
C GLN A 43 -10.17 -4.82 0.80
N LEU A 44 -9.54 -3.89 1.52
CA LEU A 44 -8.89 -2.72 0.89
C LEU A 44 -7.74 -3.13 -0.03
N VAL A 45 -6.89 -4.09 0.38
CA VAL A 45 -5.79 -4.60 -0.45
C VAL A 45 -6.32 -5.21 -1.74
N GLU A 46 -7.37 -6.03 -1.65
CA GLU A 46 -8.03 -6.63 -2.82
C GLU A 46 -8.64 -5.58 -3.76
N ASP A 47 -9.32 -4.57 -3.21
CA ASP A 47 -9.88 -3.46 -3.99
C ASP A 47 -8.81 -2.70 -4.76
N LEU A 48 -7.70 -2.39 -4.08
CA LEU A 48 -6.55 -1.72 -4.70
C LEU A 48 -5.88 -2.62 -5.75
N HIS A 49 -5.81 -3.92 -5.52
CA HIS A 49 -5.24 -4.87 -6.48
C HIS A 49 -6.08 -4.91 -7.77
N ARG A 50 -7.41 -4.94 -7.64
CA ARG A 50 -8.33 -4.82 -8.79
C ARG A 50 -8.17 -3.49 -9.53
N ALA A 51 -7.96 -2.40 -8.79
CA ALA A 51 -7.69 -1.09 -9.40
C ALA A 51 -6.35 -1.08 -10.17
N MET A 52 -5.31 -1.74 -9.67
CA MET A 52 -4.04 -1.89 -10.39
C MET A 52 -4.17 -2.72 -11.66
N ALA A 53 -4.90 -3.84 -11.60
CA ALA A 53 -5.12 -4.71 -12.76
C ALA A 53 -5.89 -3.99 -13.88
N THR A 54 -6.84 -3.12 -13.54
CA THR A 54 -7.53 -2.26 -14.52
C THR A 54 -6.70 -1.04 -14.95
N GLY A 55 -5.74 -0.63 -14.11
CA GLY A 55 -4.86 0.53 -14.30
C GLY A 55 -3.82 0.39 -15.41
N GLN A 56 -3.48 -0.82 -15.87
CA GLN A 56 -2.57 -1.03 -17.01
C GLN A 56 -3.03 -0.28 -18.27
N LEU A 57 -4.34 -0.16 -18.47
CA LEU A 57 -4.96 0.62 -19.56
C LEU A 57 -4.63 2.12 -19.52
N VAL A 58 -4.24 2.64 -18.35
CA VAL A 58 -3.93 4.07 -18.15
C VAL A 58 -2.49 4.40 -18.54
N THR A 59 -1.63 3.38 -18.68
CA THR A 59 -0.21 3.57 -19.05
C THR A 59 0.04 3.51 -20.56
N GLU A 60 -0.85 2.86 -21.33
CA GLU A 60 -0.76 2.77 -22.78
C GLU A 60 -1.55 3.90 -23.45
N VAL A 61 -0.90 5.06 -23.56
CA VAL A 61 -1.52 6.25 -24.15
C VAL A 61 -1.36 6.23 -25.66
N THR A 62 -2.46 6.07 -26.39
CA THR A 62 -2.50 6.10 -27.85
C THR A 62 -3.47 7.18 -28.35
N GLY A 63 -3.43 7.50 -29.65
CA GLY A 63 -4.36 8.44 -30.30
C GLY A 63 -3.88 9.89 -30.43
N PHE A 64 -2.73 10.26 -29.86
CA PHE A 64 -2.11 11.56 -30.15
C PHE A 64 -1.34 11.54 -31.49
N PRO A 65 -1.36 12.64 -32.26
CA PRO A 65 -0.63 12.72 -33.52
C PRO A 65 0.89 12.66 -33.32
N ASN A 66 1.64 12.19 -34.31
CA ASN A 66 3.11 12.13 -34.28
C ASN A 66 3.77 13.49 -34.57
N LEU A 67 3.32 14.52 -33.85
CA LEU A 67 3.88 15.87 -33.82
C LEU A 67 4.57 16.08 -32.45
N PRO A 68 5.49 17.04 -32.31
CA PRO A 68 6.17 17.29 -31.02
C PRO A 68 5.22 17.46 -29.83
N SER A 69 4.07 18.11 -30.03
CA SER A 69 3.02 18.26 -29.03
C SER A 69 2.37 16.93 -28.64
N GLY A 70 2.04 16.07 -29.62
CA GLY A 70 1.44 14.76 -29.37
C GLY A 70 2.39 13.77 -28.70
N GLN A 71 3.69 13.84 -29.02
CA GLN A 71 4.72 13.09 -28.29
C GLN A 71 4.84 13.58 -26.84
N GLY A 72 4.76 14.89 -26.60
CA GLY A 72 4.74 15.48 -25.26
C GLY A 72 3.55 15.00 -24.43
N LEU A 73 2.35 15.00 -25.01
CA LEU A 73 1.14 14.51 -24.35
C LEU A 73 1.23 13.00 -24.02
N THR A 74 1.67 12.19 -24.98
CA THR A 74 1.87 10.74 -24.78
C THR A 74 2.79 10.48 -23.58
N ARG A 75 3.94 11.16 -23.51
CA ARG A 75 4.88 11.03 -22.38
C ARG A 75 4.26 11.51 -21.07
N GLY A 76 3.57 12.65 -21.08
CA GLY A 76 2.96 13.25 -19.89
C GLY A 76 1.88 12.35 -19.28
N PHE A 77 0.96 11.84 -20.10
CA PHE A 77 -0.10 10.94 -19.63
C PHE A 77 0.45 9.58 -19.21
N SER A 78 1.43 9.02 -19.94
CA SER A 78 2.09 7.78 -19.53
C SER A 78 2.77 7.94 -18.16
N GLY A 79 3.40 9.10 -17.93
CA GLY A 79 3.98 9.45 -16.63
C GLY A 79 2.95 9.54 -15.51
N LYS A 80 1.75 10.08 -15.79
CA LYS A 80 0.63 10.10 -14.82
C LYS A 80 0.09 8.70 -14.53
N GLY A 81 -0.01 7.84 -15.54
CA GLY A 81 -0.40 6.43 -15.37
C GLY A 81 0.55 5.69 -14.43
N ARG A 82 1.87 5.88 -14.60
CA ARG A 82 2.87 5.32 -13.67
C ARG A 82 2.71 5.87 -12.25
N GLN A 83 2.54 7.18 -12.12
CA GLN A 83 2.33 7.79 -10.80
C GLN A 83 1.06 7.26 -10.11
N TYR A 84 0.00 6.99 -10.86
CA TYR A 84 -1.21 6.37 -10.34
C TYR A 84 -0.92 4.96 -9.80
N LEU A 85 -0.23 4.11 -10.57
CA LEU A 85 0.17 2.77 -10.11
C LEU A 85 1.08 2.82 -8.89
N ASP A 86 2.07 3.72 -8.86
CA ASP A 86 2.94 3.92 -7.70
C ASP A 86 2.13 4.33 -6.44
N THR A 87 1.08 5.13 -6.62
CA THR A 87 0.20 5.55 -5.52
C THR A 87 -0.67 4.40 -5.01
N LEU A 88 -1.20 3.56 -5.90
CA LEU A 88 -1.96 2.38 -5.51
C LEU A 88 -1.10 1.38 -4.72
N ALA A 89 0.13 1.11 -5.18
CA ALA A 89 1.06 0.26 -4.46
C ALA A 89 1.39 0.79 -3.06
N ALA A 90 1.60 2.10 -2.92
CA ALA A 90 1.82 2.74 -1.61
C ALA A 90 0.62 2.61 -0.66
N PHE A 91 -0.62 2.65 -1.17
CA PHE A 91 -1.81 2.40 -0.38
C PHE A 91 -1.94 0.92 0.04
N GLN A 92 -1.57 -0.02 -0.82
CA GLN A 92 -1.55 -1.45 -0.46
C GLN A 92 -0.53 -1.75 0.63
N GLU A 93 0.69 -1.23 0.50
CA GLU A 93 1.71 -1.31 1.54
C GLU A 93 1.16 -0.78 2.87
N THR A 94 0.54 0.40 2.84
CA THR A 94 -0.03 1.04 4.03
C THR A 94 -1.13 0.18 4.66
N ALA A 95 -2.03 -0.39 3.87
CA ALA A 95 -3.09 -1.27 4.37
C ALA A 95 -2.53 -2.53 5.04
N LEU A 96 -1.49 -3.14 4.48
CA LEU A 96 -0.82 -4.31 5.06
C LEU A 96 -0.07 -3.94 6.36
N LEU A 97 0.57 -2.78 6.42
CA LEU A 97 1.21 -2.29 7.65
C LEU A 97 0.19 -2.00 8.76
N PHE A 98 -0.98 -1.44 8.43
CA PHE A 98 -2.07 -1.26 9.40
C PHE A 98 -2.63 -2.61 9.87
N LYS A 99 -2.84 -3.57 8.96
CA LYS A 99 -3.23 -4.93 9.31
C LYS A 99 -2.25 -5.55 10.31
N ALA A 100 -0.95 -5.44 10.06
CA ALA A 100 0.08 -5.90 10.99
C ALA A 100 -0.03 -5.23 12.36
N ALA A 101 -0.23 -3.90 12.40
CA ALA A 101 -0.38 -3.16 13.65
C ALA A 101 -1.61 -3.60 14.45
N TYR A 102 -2.77 -3.76 13.79
CA TYR A 102 -4.00 -4.19 14.44
C TYR A 102 -3.89 -5.62 14.99
N LEU A 103 -3.33 -6.54 14.20
CA LEU A 103 -3.11 -7.92 14.64
C LEU A 103 -2.14 -8.00 15.82
N ALA A 104 -1.05 -7.23 15.79
CA ALA A 104 -0.12 -7.13 16.91
C ALA A 104 -0.83 -6.60 18.18
N ALA A 105 -1.69 -5.58 18.03
CA ALA A 105 -2.46 -5.01 19.15
C ALA A 105 -3.47 -6.01 19.72
N GLY A 106 -3.99 -6.92 18.90
CA GLY A 106 -4.81 -8.07 19.30
C GLY A 106 -4.03 -9.31 19.75
N LYS A 107 -2.70 -9.19 19.94
CA LYS A 107 -1.78 -10.27 20.38
C LYS A 107 -1.67 -11.44 19.38
N LYS A 108 -2.03 -11.21 18.11
CA LYS A 108 -1.91 -12.16 16.99
C LYS A 108 -0.56 -11.98 16.28
N PHE A 109 0.53 -12.15 17.01
CA PHE A 109 1.87 -11.76 16.53
C PHE A 109 2.33 -12.50 15.27
N ALA A 110 2.00 -13.79 15.14
CA ALA A 110 2.35 -14.56 13.94
C ALA A 110 1.65 -14.01 12.68
N ASP A 111 0.36 -13.72 12.78
CA ASP A 111 -0.41 -13.13 11.68
C ASP A 111 0.06 -11.70 11.38
N ALA A 112 0.44 -10.96 12.41
CA ALA A 112 0.99 -9.61 12.30
C ALA A 112 2.34 -9.59 11.55
N GLU A 113 3.24 -10.52 11.87
CA GLU A 113 4.53 -10.67 11.18
C GLU A 113 4.34 -11.11 9.73
N ALA A 114 3.41 -12.03 9.46
CA ALA A 114 3.06 -12.42 8.10
C ALA A 114 2.53 -11.23 7.27
N ALA A 115 1.66 -10.40 7.85
CA ALA A 115 1.16 -9.19 7.20
C ALA A 115 2.28 -8.15 6.96
N HIS A 116 3.18 -7.98 7.93
CA HIS A 116 4.33 -7.08 7.77
C HIS A 116 5.26 -7.54 6.66
N LYS A 117 5.54 -8.86 6.59
CA LYS A 117 6.31 -9.46 5.51
C LYS A 117 5.65 -9.24 4.15
N ALA A 118 4.33 -9.47 4.04
CA ALA A 118 3.59 -9.23 2.81
C ALA A 118 3.73 -7.77 2.33
N ALA A 119 3.76 -6.79 3.25
CA ALA A 119 4.01 -5.40 2.88
C ALA A 119 5.40 -5.18 2.26
N LEU A 120 6.43 -5.85 2.80
CA LEU A 120 7.79 -5.77 2.27
C LEU A 120 7.92 -6.45 0.91
N ASP A 121 7.33 -7.65 0.77
CA ASP A 121 7.34 -8.41 -0.47
C ASP A 121 6.63 -7.61 -1.59
N LEU A 122 5.49 -6.98 -1.30
CA LEU A 122 4.76 -6.12 -2.25
C LEU A 122 5.59 -4.94 -2.75
N VAL A 123 6.31 -4.25 -1.84
CA VAL A 123 7.18 -3.13 -2.24
C VAL A 123 8.36 -3.62 -3.07
N ALA A 124 8.95 -4.77 -2.72
CA ALA A 124 10.03 -5.37 -3.49
C ALA A 124 9.57 -5.72 -4.92
N GLU A 125 8.46 -6.42 -5.07
CA GLU A 125 7.87 -6.77 -6.37
C GLU A 125 7.54 -5.52 -7.21
N HIS A 126 6.95 -4.49 -6.60
CA HIS A 126 6.63 -3.24 -7.31
C HIS A 126 7.88 -2.49 -7.79
N LEU A 127 8.97 -2.53 -7.02
CA LEU A 127 10.24 -1.93 -7.42
C LEU A 127 10.92 -2.72 -8.55
N GLU A 128 10.80 -4.04 -8.56
CA GLU A 128 11.31 -4.90 -9.64
C GLU A 128 10.53 -4.76 -10.95
N ALA A 129 9.23 -4.43 -10.88
CA ALA A 129 8.36 -4.26 -12.05
C ALA A 129 8.50 -2.89 -12.76
N ARG A 130 9.29 -1.96 -12.22
CA ARG A 130 9.50 -0.60 -12.76
C ARG A 130 10.63 -0.49 -13.78
#